data_AF-A0A1N7AIH8-F1
#
_entry.id   AF-A0A1N7AIH8-F1
#
_cell.length_a   1.000
_cell.length_b   1.000
_cell.length_c   1.000
_cell.angle_alpha   90.00
_cell.angle_beta   90.00
_cell.angle_gamma   90.00
#
_symmetry.space_group_name_H-M   'P 1'
#
loop_
_entity.id
_entity.type
_entity.pdbx_description
1 polymer ?
#
loop_
_entity_poly.entity_id
_entity_poly.type
_entity_poly.pdbx_seq_one_letter_code
_entity_poly.pdbx_strand_id
1 'polypeptide(L)'
;MTITAIETRYAGCRFRSRLEARWAVFFDHQGIRWEYEPKGFMTAAGPYLPDFRIPDYRLIIEVKGADPTPRALDRCAEVARACQKHGGDMIILGGDIPVPLASVAFDTPTAWTLQEDEWVTSPLHEAWAWCTGDHYWSTSRGCDPYCDALTAARSARFEYGESGAGS
;
A
#
# COMPACT_ATOMS: atom_id res chain seq x y z
N MET A 1 26.45 -9.96 12.88
CA MET A 1 25.61 -10.77 11.96
C MET A 1 24.83 -9.81 11.10
N THR A 2 25.14 -9.70 9.82
CA THR A 2 24.36 -8.92 8.85
C THR A 2 23.16 -9.75 8.43
N ILE A 3 21.98 -9.45 8.99
CA ILE A 3 20.72 -10.01 8.51
C ILE A 3 20.53 -9.48 7.09
N THR A 4 20.78 -10.34 6.10
CA THR A 4 20.61 -9.99 4.70
C THR A 4 19.17 -10.34 4.36
N ALA A 5 18.35 -9.34 4.03
CA ALA A 5 16.97 -9.58 3.60
C ALA A 5 16.98 -10.45 2.35
N ILE A 6 16.13 -11.49 2.31
CA ILE A 6 15.96 -12.33 1.12
C ILE A 6 15.42 -11.44 0.00
N GLU A 7 16.18 -11.32 -1.09
CA GLU A 7 15.74 -10.60 -2.28
C GLU A 7 14.40 -11.13 -2.75
N THR A 8 13.42 -10.23 -2.88
CA THR A 8 12.08 -10.59 -3.34
C THR A 8 11.86 -10.03 -4.74
N ARG A 9 11.59 -10.90 -5.71
CA ARG A 9 11.34 -10.51 -7.11
C ARG A 9 9.89 -10.77 -7.49
N TYR A 10 9.25 -9.79 -8.11
CA TYR A 10 7.89 -9.90 -8.64
C TYR A 10 7.67 -8.84 -9.72
N ALA A 11 6.95 -9.17 -10.80
CA ALA A 11 6.64 -8.26 -11.92
C ALA A 11 7.88 -7.51 -12.50
N GLY A 12 9.04 -8.17 -12.52
CA GLY A 12 10.31 -7.56 -12.98
C GLY A 12 10.97 -6.60 -11.99
N CYS A 13 10.34 -6.30 -10.85
CA CYS A 13 10.87 -5.47 -9.78
C CYS A 13 11.64 -6.31 -8.74
N ARG A 14 12.61 -5.68 -8.08
CA ARG A 14 13.34 -6.21 -6.92
C ARG A 14 12.92 -5.42 -5.69
N PHE A 15 12.08 -6.01 -4.86
CA PHE A 15 11.53 -5.38 -3.67
C PHE A 15 12.51 -5.40 -2.49
N ARG A 16 12.46 -4.36 -1.65
CA ARG A 16 13.26 -4.23 -0.42
C ARG A 16 12.72 -5.10 0.70
N SER A 17 11.45 -5.48 0.63
CA SER A 17 10.82 -6.41 1.57
C SER A 17 9.82 -7.34 0.90
N ARG A 18 9.58 -8.51 1.53
CA ARG A 18 8.52 -9.42 1.11
C ARG A 18 7.14 -8.76 1.20
N LEU A 19 6.93 -7.89 2.20
CA LEU A 19 5.65 -7.22 2.41
C LEU A 19 5.31 -6.25 1.27
N GLU A 20 6.28 -5.45 0.80
CA GLU A 20 6.09 -4.61 -0.39
C GLU A 20 5.68 -5.46 -1.60
N ALA A 21 6.37 -6.58 -1.85
CA ALA A 21 6.03 -7.45 -2.97
C ALA A 21 4.63 -8.07 -2.85
N ARG A 22 4.15 -8.35 -1.64
CA ARG A 22 2.76 -8.80 -1.42
C ARG A 22 1.74 -7.72 -1.76
N TRP A 23 2.03 -6.46 -1.45
CA TRP A 23 1.17 -5.35 -1.86
C TRP A 23 1.14 -5.19 -3.38
N ALA A 24 2.28 -5.39 -4.07
CA ALA A 24 2.29 -5.45 -5.53
C ALA A 24 1.38 -6.56 -6.09
N VAL A 25 1.41 -7.77 -5.51
CA VAL A 25 0.47 -8.86 -5.85
C VAL A 25 -0.98 -8.45 -5.62
N PHE A 26 -1.28 -7.77 -4.51
CA PHE A 26 -2.62 -7.26 -4.24
C PHE A 26 -3.09 -6.29 -5.33
N PHE A 27 -2.25 -5.32 -5.72
CA PHE A 27 -2.59 -4.34 -6.75
C PHE A 27 -2.83 -5.01 -8.11
N ASP A 28 -1.96 -5.93 -8.54
CA ASP A 28 -2.13 -6.67 -9.79
C ASP A 28 -3.44 -7.47 -9.80
N HIS A 29 -3.78 -8.14 -8.70
CA HIS A 29 -5.01 -8.92 -8.58
C HIS A 29 -6.28 -8.04 -8.54
N GLN A 30 -6.15 -6.76 -8.21
CA GLN A 30 -7.21 -5.76 -8.32
C GLN A 30 -7.21 -5.04 -9.68
N GLY A 31 -6.26 -5.32 -10.57
CA GLY A 31 -6.11 -4.60 -11.84
C GLY A 31 -5.64 -3.15 -11.67
N ILE A 32 -5.04 -2.82 -10.52
CA ILE A 32 -4.55 -1.48 -10.19
C ILE A 32 -3.15 -1.31 -10.77
N ARG A 33 -2.94 -0.27 -11.58
CA ARG A 33 -1.61 0.05 -12.10
C ARG A 33 -0.74 0.69 -11.01
N TRP A 34 0.45 0.15 -10.79
CA TRP A 34 1.41 0.66 -9.81
C TRP A 34 2.81 0.86 -10.41
N GLU A 35 3.58 1.74 -9.78
CA GLU A 35 5.01 1.98 -10.03
C GLU A 35 5.76 1.74 -8.70
N TYR A 36 6.78 0.87 -8.69
CA TYR A 36 7.60 0.62 -7.50
C TYR A 36 8.83 1.52 -7.46
N GLU A 37 9.12 2.09 -6.28
CA GLU A 37 10.18 3.09 -6.08
C GLU A 37 10.23 4.13 -7.22
N PRO A 38 9.13 4.87 -7.47
CA PRO A 38 9.11 5.93 -8.47
C PRO A 38 10.18 6.97 -8.11
N LYS A 39 10.46 7.93 -9.00
CA LYS A 39 11.47 8.97 -8.71
C LYS A 39 11.23 9.62 -7.34
N GLY A 40 12.30 9.74 -6.55
CA GLY A 40 12.27 10.35 -5.24
C GLY A 40 11.95 11.85 -5.27
N PHE A 41 11.37 12.34 -4.18
CA PHE A 41 11.07 13.74 -3.93
C PHE A 41 12.17 14.36 -3.08
N MET A 42 12.43 15.65 -3.29
CA MET A 42 13.21 16.44 -2.34
C MET A 42 12.26 17.11 -1.36
N THR A 43 12.38 16.78 -0.08
CA THR A 43 11.60 17.39 1.00
C THR A 43 12.52 18.18 1.92
N ALA A 44 11.97 19.04 2.78
CA ALA A 44 12.72 19.80 3.78
C ALA A 44 13.46 18.89 4.78
N ALA A 45 12.94 17.68 5.02
CA ALA A 45 13.57 16.65 5.84
C ALA A 45 14.66 15.83 5.09
N GLY A 46 14.81 16.03 3.79
CA GLY A 46 15.77 15.35 2.93
C GLY A 46 15.12 14.62 1.75
N PRO A 47 15.89 13.85 0.96
CA PRO A 47 15.34 13.02 -0.10
C PRO A 47 14.38 11.96 0.48
N TYR A 48 13.22 11.83 -0.15
CA TYR A 48 12.20 10.82 0.19
C TYR A 48 11.87 9.98 -1.04
N LEU A 49 11.86 8.66 -0.89
CA LEU A 49 11.54 7.70 -1.94
C LEU A 49 10.36 6.85 -1.46
N PRO A 50 9.15 7.04 -2.00
CA PRO A 50 8.01 6.21 -1.61
C PRO A 50 8.17 4.78 -2.11
N ASP A 51 7.47 3.84 -1.47
CA ASP A 51 7.45 2.44 -1.93
C ASP A 51 6.67 2.31 -3.25
N PHE A 52 5.49 2.93 -3.36
CA PHE A 52 4.67 2.85 -4.57
C PHE A 52 4.04 4.19 -4.96
N ARG A 53 3.77 4.33 -6.26
CA ARG A 53 2.84 5.31 -6.82
C ARG A 53 1.75 4.60 -7.60
N ILE A 54 0.51 5.04 -7.43
CA ILE A 54 -0.66 4.60 -8.18
C ILE A 54 -1.08 5.75 -9.11
N PRO A 55 -0.66 5.75 -10.38
CA PRO A 55 -0.75 6.94 -11.23
C PRO A 55 -2.18 7.38 -11.53
N ASP A 56 -3.10 6.43 -11.67
CA ASP A 56 -4.50 6.70 -12.02
C ASP A 56 -5.24 7.51 -10.96
N TYR A 57 -4.82 7.36 -9.71
CA TYR A 57 -5.42 8.02 -8.55
C TYR A 57 -4.52 9.12 -7.97
N ARG A 58 -3.35 9.39 -8.60
CA ARG A 58 -2.33 10.31 -8.07
C ARG A 58 -1.97 10.02 -6.61
N LEU A 59 -1.98 8.74 -6.26
CA LEU A 59 -1.83 8.26 -4.89
C LEU A 59 -0.40 7.75 -4.66
N ILE A 60 0.16 8.10 -3.51
CA ILE A 60 1.41 7.54 -3.00
C ILE A 60 1.09 6.50 -1.93
N ILE A 61 1.79 5.37 -1.95
CA ILE A 61 1.65 4.33 -0.93
C ILE A 61 3.01 4.04 -0.30
N GLU A 62 3.05 4.06 1.02
CA GLU A 62 4.20 3.68 1.84
C GLU A 62 3.87 2.42 2.64
N VAL A 63 4.78 1.45 2.71
CA VAL A 63 4.58 0.18 3.42
C VAL A 63 5.42 0.16 4.69
N LYS A 64 4.81 -0.29 5.79
CA LYS A 64 5.45 -0.44 7.11
C LYS A 64 5.02 -1.76 7.73
N GLY A 65 5.97 -2.61 8.11
CA GLY A 65 5.67 -3.92 8.71
C GLY A 65 5.09 -3.88 10.13
N ALA A 66 4.93 -2.69 10.69
CA ALA A 66 4.24 -2.39 11.94
C ALA A 66 3.66 -0.99 11.82
N ASP A 67 2.88 -0.57 12.82
CA ASP A 67 2.37 0.80 12.86
C ASP A 67 3.53 1.83 12.77
N PRO A 68 3.36 2.89 11.97
CA PRO A 68 4.38 3.90 11.80
C PRO A 68 4.66 4.60 13.12
N THR A 69 5.93 4.80 13.42
CA THR A 69 6.32 5.65 14.57
C THR A 69 5.98 7.12 14.29
N PRO A 70 5.84 7.98 15.31
CA PRO A 70 5.60 9.41 15.11
C PRO A 70 6.61 10.05 14.15
N ARG A 71 7.90 9.70 14.27
CA ARG A 71 8.95 10.18 13.36
C ARG A 71 8.76 9.71 11.90
N ALA A 72 8.19 8.52 11.69
CA ALA A 72 7.85 8.06 10.36
C ALA A 72 6.65 8.85 9.78
N LEU A 73 5.63 9.09 10.60
CA LEU A 73 4.48 9.91 10.25
C LEU A 73 4.90 11.35 9.88
N ASP A 74 5.79 11.98 10.63
CA ASP A 74 6.28 13.35 10.34
C ASP A 74 6.92 13.47 8.96
N ARG A 75 7.75 12.48 8.57
CA ARG A 75 8.37 12.46 7.24
C ARG A 75 7.35 12.27 6.13
N CYS A 76 6.34 11.43 6.36
CA CYS A 76 5.27 11.19 5.40
C CYS A 76 4.32 12.39 5.29
N ALA A 77 4.13 13.16 6.38
CA ALA A 77 3.18 14.26 6.42
C ALA A 77 3.56 15.39 5.45
N GLU A 78 4.86 15.66 5.27
CA GLU A 78 5.31 16.64 4.28
C GLU A 78 4.93 16.23 2.85
N VAL A 79 5.13 14.95 2.53
CA VAL A 79 4.82 14.37 1.21
C VAL A 79 3.31 14.32 1.00
N ALA A 80 2.55 13.85 1.99
CA ALA A 80 1.09 13.80 1.96
C ALA A 80 0.49 15.18 1.68
N ARG A 81 0.92 16.22 2.42
CA ARG A 81 0.49 17.61 2.17
C ARG A 81 0.86 18.10 0.78
N ALA A 82 2.04 17.75 0.27
CA ALA A 82 2.44 18.10 -1.08
C ALA A 82 1.55 17.42 -2.12
N CYS A 83 1.23 16.13 -1.95
CA CYS A 83 0.29 15.40 -2.79
C CYS A 83 -1.10 16.07 -2.78
N GLN A 84 -1.63 16.39 -1.60
CA GLN A 84 -2.95 17.02 -1.43
C GLN A 84 -3.04 18.38 -2.13
N LYS A 85 -1.98 19.20 -2.06
CA LYS A 85 -1.89 20.48 -2.80
C LYS A 85 -1.97 20.31 -4.33
N HIS A 86 -1.66 19.13 -4.84
CA HIS A 86 -1.68 18.81 -6.27
C HIS A 86 -2.80 17.84 -6.66
N GLY A 87 -3.80 17.66 -5.78
CA GLY A 87 -4.96 16.81 -6.03
C GLY A 87 -4.63 15.32 -6.09
N GLY A 88 -3.65 14.89 -5.29
CA GLY A 88 -3.37 13.50 -4.98
C GLY A 88 -3.35 13.28 -3.47
N ASP A 89 -3.01 12.09 -3.02
CA ASP A 89 -2.96 11.79 -1.57
C ASP A 89 -1.91 10.72 -1.25
N MET A 90 -1.80 10.37 0.03
CA MET A 90 -0.89 9.35 0.54
C MET A 90 -1.58 8.41 1.53
N ILE A 91 -1.33 7.11 1.35
CA ILE A 91 -1.70 6.06 2.30
C ILE A 91 -0.43 5.40 2.85
N ILE A 92 -0.36 5.22 4.17
CA ILE A 92 0.64 4.34 4.79
C ILE A 92 -0.03 3.02 5.18
N LEU A 93 0.47 1.91 4.64
CA LEU A 93 0.03 0.56 4.94
C LEU A 93 0.86 0.01 6.11
N GLY A 94 0.26 -0.04 7.29
CA GLY A 94 0.86 -0.52 8.53
C GLY A 94 0.49 -1.97 8.85
N GLY A 95 1.48 -2.74 9.31
CA GLY A 95 1.30 -4.14 9.70
C GLY A 95 1.47 -5.14 8.55
N ASP A 96 0.88 -6.32 8.69
CA ASP A 96 0.85 -7.35 7.64
C ASP A 96 -0.39 -7.18 6.74
N ILE A 97 -0.43 -7.89 5.61
CA ILE A 97 -1.60 -7.90 4.73
C ILE A 97 -2.86 -8.32 5.52
N PRO A 98 -3.98 -7.57 5.48
CA PRO A 98 -5.20 -7.91 6.20
C PRO A 98 -5.70 -9.34 5.93
N VAL A 99 -6.23 -10.01 6.95
CA VAL A 99 -6.87 -11.33 6.78
C VAL A 99 -8.23 -11.13 6.09
N PRO A 100 -8.54 -11.86 5.00
CA PRO A 100 -9.86 -11.82 4.39
C PRO A 100 -10.86 -12.55 5.30
N LEU A 101 -11.79 -11.82 5.91
CA LEU A 101 -12.87 -12.41 6.72
C LEU A 101 -14.16 -12.47 5.89
N ALA A 102 -14.70 -13.69 5.74
CA ALA A 102 -15.84 -14.00 4.88
C ALA A 102 -17.19 -13.42 5.36
N SER A 103 -17.27 -12.92 6.58
CA SER A 103 -18.48 -12.30 7.12
C SER A 103 -18.11 -11.28 8.19
N VAL A 104 -18.47 -10.02 7.95
CA VAL A 104 -18.50 -8.92 8.94
C VAL A 104 -17.23 -8.73 9.77
N ALA A 105 -16.26 -7.99 9.20
CA ALA A 105 -15.45 -6.96 9.86
C ALA A 105 -14.20 -6.73 9.01
N PHE A 106 -14.20 -5.65 8.24
CA PHE A 106 -12.97 -5.09 7.66
C PHE A 106 -12.15 -4.34 8.73
N ASP A 107 -12.40 -4.59 10.02
CA ASP A 107 -12.06 -3.75 11.18
C ASP A 107 -10.59 -3.77 11.58
N THR A 108 -9.68 -4.33 10.76
CA THR A 108 -8.26 -4.19 11.06
C THR A 108 -7.76 -2.88 10.44
N PRO A 109 -7.52 -1.83 11.24
CA PRO A 109 -6.89 -0.62 10.74
C PRO A 109 -5.51 -1.00 10.20
N THR A 110 -5.35 -0.83 8.90
CA THR A 110 -4.09 -1.14 8.21
C THR A 110 -3.64 0.03 7.35
N ALA A 111 -4.49 1.04 7.18
CA ALA A 111 -4.17 2.24 6.42
C ALA A 111 -4.19 3.47 7.32
N TRP A 112 -3.16 4.30 7.17
CA TRP A 112 -3.08 5.63 7.75
C TRP A 112 -3.21 6.67 6.64
N THR A 113 -4.06 7.66 6.85
CA THR A 113 -4.26 8.79 5.93
C THR A 113 -4.15 10.11 6.70
N LEU A 114 -3.70 11.17 6.02
CA LEU A 114 -3.62 12.49 6.63
C LEU A 114 -4.91 13.26 6.32
N GLN A 115 -5.72 13.54 7.34
CA GLN A 115 -6.97 14.28 7.22
C GLN A 115 -6.93 15.49 8.14
N GLU A 116 -7.19 16.68 7.61
CA GLU A 116 -7.21 17.92 8.40
C GLU A 116 -5.96 18.10 9.29
N ASP A 117 -4.78 17.74 8.74
CA ASP A 117 -3.48 17.74 9.43
C ASP A 117 -3.29 16.68 10.55
N GLU A 118 -4.23 15.77 10.72
CA GLU A 118 -4.15 14.64 11.65
C GLU A 118 -4.04 13.30 10.91
N TRP A 119 -3.19 12.41 11.44
CA TRP A 119 -3.11 11.04 10.92
C TRP A 119 -4.22 10.19 11.54
N VAL A 120 -5.09 9.67 10.70
CA VAL A 120 -6.20 8.79 11.10
C VAL A 120 -6.00 7.39 10.55
N THR A 121 -6.39 6.39 11.35
CA THR A 121 -6.37 4.99 10.96
C THR A 121 -7.73 4.53 10.48
N SER A 122 -7.73 3.69 9.45
CA SER A 122 -8.94 3.08 8.91
C SER A 122 -8.65 1.75 8.23
N PRO A 123 -9.68 0.93 7.98
CA PRO A 123 -9.59 -0.14 7.00
C PRO A 123 -9.10 0.38 5.64
N LEU A 124 -8.30 -0.42 4.92
CA LEU A 124 -7.75 -0.04 3.62
C LEU A 124 -8.81 0.46 2.62
N HIS A 125 -9.94 -0.23 2.54
CA HIS A 125 -10.99 0.12 1.59
C HIS A 125 -11.61 1.50 1.86
N GLU A 126 -11.74 1.91 3.13
CA GLU A 126 -12.22 3.24 3.51
C GLU A 126 -11.16 4.30 3.21
N ALA A 127 -9.92 4.07 3.65
CA ALA A 127 -8.78 4.97 3.39
C ALA A 127 -8.70 5.34 1.91
N TRP A 128 -8.79 4.33 1.03
CA TRP A 128 -8.68 4.60 -0.38
C TRP A 128 -9.95 5.19 -0.99
N ALA A 129 -11.15 4.83 -0.53
CA ALA A 129 -12.36 5.55 -0.94
C ALA A 129 -12.24 7.05 -0.65
N TRP A 130 -11.67 7.44 0.51
CA TRP A 130 -11.39 8.83 0.83
C TRP A 130 -10.34 9.45 -0.08
N CYS A 131 -9.20 8.78 -0.29
CA CYS A 131 -8.09 9.32 -1.08
C CYS A 131 -8.39 9.41 -2.59
N THR A 132 -9.30 8.59 -3.10
CA THR A 132 -9.53 8.44 -4.56
C THR A 132 -10.93 8.84 -5.01
N GLY A 133 -11.88 9.00 -4.08
CA GLY A 133 -13.31 9.12 -4.39
C GLY A 133 -13.92 7.82 -4.94
N ASP A 134 -13.18 6.71 -4.92
CA ASP A 134 -13.59 5.44 -5.48
C ASP A 134 -14.27 4.56 -4.43
N HIS A 135 -15.59 4.43 -4.55
CA HIS A 135 -16.42 3.55 -3.73
C HIS A 135 -16.44 2.10 -4.23
N TYR A 136 -15.56 1.74 -5.19
CA TYR A 136 -15.47 0.43 -5.83
C TYR A 136 -15.52 -0.73 -4.83
N TRP A 137 -14.94 -0.58 -3.64
CA TRP A 137 -15.01 -1.61 -2.59
C TRP A 137 -16.06 -1.38 -1.51
N SER A 138 -16.68 -0.20 -1.43
CA SER A 138 -17.64 0.12 -0.36
C SER A 138 -19.09 -0.17 -0.74
N THR A 139 -19.40 -0.33 -2.03
CA THR A 139 -20.77 -0.60 -2.47
C THR A 139 -20.81 -1.52 -3.68
N SER A 140 -21.55 -2.63 -3.54
CA SER A 140 -22.03 -3.55 -4.59
C SER A 140 -21.28 -4.88 -4.78
N ARG A 141 -21.99 -5.95 -4.37
CA ARG A 141 -21.96 -7.33 -4.90
C ARG A 141 -20.61 -8.08 -4.83
N GLY A 142 -20.43 -8.79 -3.72
CA GLY A 142 -19.41 -9.82 -3.56
C GLY A 142 -18.12 -9.25 -3.01
N CYS A 143 -17.84 -9.54 -1.74
CA CYS A 143 -16.53 -9.34 -1.13
C CYS A 143 -15.41 -10.14 -1.82
N ASP A 144 -15.75 -10.98 -2.81
CA ASP A 144 -14.88 -11.96 -3.43
C ASP A 144 -13.62 -11.35 -4.07
N PRO A 145 -13.66 -10.34 -4.98
CA PRO A 145 -12.44 -9.90 -5.66
C PRO A 145 -11.41 -9.27 -4.70
N TYR A 146 -11.87 -8.48 -3.73
CA TYR A 146 -11.00 -7.87 -2.72
C TYR A 146 -10.44 -8.91 -1.76
N CYS A 147 -11.28 -9.84 -1.27
CA CYS A 147 -10.84 -10.95 -0.44
C CYS A 147 -9.88 -11.90 -1.17
N ASP A 148 -10.10 -12.13 -2.47
CA ASP A 148 -9.24 -12.93 -3.33
C ASP A 148 -7.87 -12.27 -3.48
N ALA A 149 -7.83 -10.95 -3.70
CA ALA A 149 -6.58 -10.21 -3.77
C ALA A 149 -5.81 -10.23 -2.43
N LEU A 150 -6.50 -10.08 -1.29
CA LEU A 150 -5.88 -10.25 0.02
C LEU A 150 -5.37 -11.68 0.23
N THR A 151 -6.14 -12.68 -0.19
CA THR A 151 -5.77 -14.10 -0.11
C THR A 151 -4.52 -14.37 -0.94
N ALA A 152 -4.47 -13.88 -2.19
CA ALA A 152 -3.34 -14.01 -3.09
C ALA A 152 -2.08 -13.34 -2.52
N ALA A 153 -2.21 -12.09 -2.07
CA ALA A 153 -1.12 -11.34 -1.46
C ALA A 153 -0.55 -12.04 -0.21
N ARG A 154 -1.40 -12.54 0.68
CA ARG A 154 -0.96 -13.31 1.87
C ARG A 154 -0.27 -14.61 1.50
N SER A 155 -0.78 -15.29 0.49
CA SER A 155 -0.31 -16.60 0.06
C SER A 155 0.96 -16.53 -0.78
N ALA A 156 1.30 -15.37 -1.36
CA ALA A 156 2.51 -15.19 -2.16
C ALA A 156 3.77 -15.57 -1.36
N ARG A 157 4.45 -16.62 -1.85
CA ARG A 157 5.70 -17.14 -1.30
C ARG A 157 6.83 -16.84 -2.30
N PHE A 158 7.59 -15.79 -2.04
CA PHE A 158 8.74 -15.42 -2.86
C PHE A 158 9.98 -16.28 -2.56
N GLU A 159 9.80 -17.57 -2.31
CA GLU A 159 10.87 -18.51 -1.95
C GLU A 159 11.56 -19.14 -3.17
N TYR A 160 10.94 -19.13 -4.36
CA TYR A 160 11.47 -19.81 -5.55
C TYR A 160 11.29 -19.05 -6.88
N GLY A 161 11.27 -17.71 -6.86
CA GLY A 161 11.23 -16.93 -8.11
C GLY A 161 9.92 -17.07 -8.89
N GLU A 162 8.80 -17.25 -8.20
CA GLU A 162 7.47 -17.30 -8.81
C GLU A 162 7.16 -15.97 -9.50
N SER A 163 7.23 -15.97 -10.84
CA SER A 163 6.59 -14.97 -11.67
C SER A 163 5.08 -15.21 -11.62
N GLY A 164 4.34 -14.34 -10.94
CA GLY A 164 2.88 -14.39 -10.88
C GLY A 164 2.28 -14.50 -12.28
N ALA A 165 1.21 -15.31 -12.37
CA ALA A 165 0.57 -15.68 -13.62
C ALA A 165 0.15 -14.45 -14.44
N GLY A 166 0.86 -14.22 -15.54
CA GLY A 166 0.33 -13.45 -16.66
C GLY A 166 -0.55 -14.37 -17.49
N SER A 167 -1.82 -13.99 -17.63
CA SER A 167 -2.69 -14.44 -18.72
C SER A 167 -3.58 -13.28 -19.13
#